data_AF-A0A2T7NCE6-F1
#
_entry.id   AF-A0A2T7NCE6-F1
#
_cell.length_a   1.000
_cell.length_b   1.000
_cell.length_c   1.000
_cell.angle_alpha   90.00
_cell.angle_beta   90.00
_cell.angle_gamma   90.00
#
_symmetry.space_group_name_H-M   'P 1'
#
loop_
_entity.id
_entity.type
_entity.pdbx_description
1 polymer ?
#
loop_
_entity_poly.entity_id
_entity_poly.type
_entity_poly.pdbx_seq_one_letter_code
_entity_poly.pdbx_strand_id
1 'polypeptide(L)'
;MVLQAGVKVQIRTWPCFKELRSRAVTCVCGVAVREKDDLIRVNGCNHGFYGRSVGSPEISVPRRLREGTTILQATDGSTIILYFPSSSEIKITASAWFGGHLNLEILVPGTDYLNGRGLCGTFDNNPNNDLTHRSGFVDTMPADDVPEDFTESWKNNDSTSLFRIVPPEMGDSYVPRYCTCSNDGSGACPDCQDTTRKSDFTGGGWETLRRKRSASGNAYVDSDEIQKPYDPNDYADFQPPKLSWPTSTGISESQAENYCSTALRQSQLWSHCQDRSQEIQGLIENCKIDLLVADNYIGLEAIVDTFLTICKVELAKNPDNYITTHSGESVVKPEISDDVCNPVCYINGRCDRGRCVCIRGFVGDNCQIKDEPPKLLQIRGSSLCDFNERPCKKLFINAENIQNTATMACKIHEILDDGSVSERASMEEAVFLTLNKLGCVLPDAGIKTGE
;
A
#
# COMPACT_ATOMS: atom_id res chain seq x y z
N MET A 1 -8.57 7.50 10.11
CA MET A 1 -9.33 8.62 9.53
C MET A 1 -10.76 8.17 9.24
N VAL A 2 -11.74 9.05 9.47
CA VAL A 2 -13.15 8.88 9.08
C VAL A 2 -13.55 10.12 8.29
N LEU A 3 -14.28 9.91 7.19
CA LEU A 3 -14.69 10.96 6.25
C LEU A 3 -16.20 10.94 6.03
N GLN A 4 -16.75 12.06 5.56
CA GLN A 4 -18.19 12.20 5.30
C GLN A 4 -18.67 11.31 4.15
N ALA A 5 -17.83 11.06 3.13
CA ALA A 5 -18.11 10.10 2.06
C ALA A 5 -18.25 8.64 2.56
N GLY A 6 -18.01 8.39 3.85
CA GLY A 6 -18.14 7.08 4.48
C GLY A 6 -16.88 6.22 4.36
N VAL A 7 -15.78 6.80 3.84
CA VAL A 7 -14.47 6.16 3.85
C VAL A 7 -13.89 6.20 5.27
N LYS A 8 -13.56 5.02 5.79
CA LYS A 8 -12.90 4.82 7.07
C LYS A 8 -11.60 4.06 6.85
N VAL A 9 -10.49 4.67 7.25
CA VAL A 9 -9.16 4.07 7.21
C VAL A 9 -8.67 3.82 8.63
N GLN A 10 -8.33 2.57 8.92
CA GLN A 10 -7.68 2.16 10.16
C GLN A 10 -6.30 1.61 9.84
N ILE A 11 -5.32 1.99 10.66
CA ILE A 11 -3.99 1.40 10.64
C ILE A 11 -3.84 0.43 11.80
N ARG A 12 -2.92 -0.51 11.63
CA ARG A 12 -2.43 -1.41 12.66
C ARG A 12 -0.93 -1.26 12.72
N THR A 13 -0.40 -1.09 13.93
CA THR A 13 1.02 -0.93 14.18
C THR A 13 1.62 -2.19 14.81
N TRP A 14 2.95 -2.32 14.72
CA TRP A 14 3.73 -3.34 15.41
C TRP A 14 5.06 -2.76 15.91
N PRO A 15 5.70 -3.36 16.94
CA PRO A 15 7.06 -3.01 17.30
C PRO A 15 8.04 -3.44 16.20
N CYS A 16 8.52 -2.46 15.43
CA CYS A 16 9.62 -2.65 14.49
C CYS A 16 10.96 -2.43 15.21
N PHE A 17 12.06 -2.88 14.59
CA PHE A 17 13.40 -2.79 15.20
C PHE A 17 13.57 -3.46 16.57
N LYS A 18 12.70 -4.40 16.94
CA LYS A 18 12.73 -5.07 18.26
C LYS A 18 14.05 -5.80 18.56
N GLU A 19 14.82 -6.14 17.52
CA GLU A 19 16.16 -6.73 17.66
C GLU A 19 17.13 -5.77 18.36
N LEU A 20 16.89 -4.46 18.24
CA LEU A 20 17.62 -3.39 18.90
C LEU A 20 16.68 -2.66 19.87
N ARG A 21 16.40 -3.28 21.02
CA ARG A 21 15.47 -2.74 22.03
C ARG A 21 15.70 -1.27 22.41
N SER A 22 16.94 -0.79 22.36
CA SER A 22 17.28 0.62 22.62
C SER A 22 16.81 1.61 21.55
N ARG A 23 16.24 1.13 20.44
CA ARG A 23 15.72 1.93 19.32
C ARG A 23 14.40 1.40 18.76
N ALA A 24 13.74 0.48 19.47
CA ALA A 24 12.49 -0.09 19.00
C ALA A 24 11.40 0.98 18.96
N VAL A 25 10.68 1.09 17.86
CA VAL A 25 9.54 2.02 17.70
C VAL A 25 8.34 1.27 17.16
N THR A 26 7.20 1.94 17.01
CA THR A 26 6.04 1.36 16.34
C THR A 26 6.00 1.74 14.88
N CYS A 27 5.92 0.77 13.98
CA CYS A 27 5.72 0.99 12.54
C CYS A 27 4.31 0.56 12.13
N VAL A 28 3.77 1.11 11.06
CA VAL A 28 2.53 0.59 10.45
C VAL A 28 2.84 -0.75 9.79
N CYS A 29 2.04 -1.78 10.10
CA CYS A 29 2.12 -3.11 9.49
C CYS A 29 0.83 -3.53 8.79
N GLY A 30 -0.28 -2.82 8.99
CA GLY A 30 -1.53 -3.16 8.33
C GLY A 30 -2.42 -1.95 8.11
N VAL A 31 -3.24 -2.02 7.08
CA VAL A 31 -4.21 -0.99 6.70
C VAL A 31 -5.54 -1.66 6.41
N ALA A 32 -6.62 -1.20 7.02
CA ALA A 32 -7.98 -1.61 6.71
C ALA A 32 -8.76 -0.39 6.22
N VAL A 33 -9.29 -0.47 5.00
CA VAL A 33 -10.08 0.58 4.39
C VAL A 33 -11.48 0.06 4.17
N ARG A 34 -12.47 0.85 4.63
CA ARG A 34 -13.87 0.58 4.40
C ARG A 34 -14.52 1.78 3.72
N GLU A 35 -15.21 1.54 2.62
CA GLU A 35 -16.20 2.47 2.08
C GLU A 35 -17.53 1.73 1.95
N LYS A 36 -18.52 2.14 2.74
CA LYS A 36 -19.81 1.47 2.82
C LYS A 36 -19.67 -0.04 3.10
N ASP A 37 -20.02 -0.90 2.14
CA ASP A 37 -19.93 -2.35 2.27
C ASP A 37 -18.63 -2.94 1.71
N ASP A 38 -17.82 -2.13 1.01
CA ASP A 38 -16.49 -2.52 0.56
C ASP A 38 -15.53 -2.44 1.74
N LEU A 39 -14.94 -3.58 2.10
CA LEU A 39 -13.89 -3.68 3.11
C LEU A 39 -12.68 -4.36 2.49
N ILE A 40 -11.55 -3.67 2.52
CA ILE A 40 -10.27 -4.16 2.03
C ILE A 40 -9.28 -4.10 3.18
N ARG A 41 -8.61 -5.21 3.46
CA ARG A 41 -7.55 -5.30 4.48
C ARG A 41 -6.24 -5.65 3.80
N VAL A 42 -5.23 -4.84 4.07
CA VAL A 42 -3.85 -5.05 3.66
C VAL A 42 -3.06 -5.37 4.93
N ASN A 43 -2.53 -6.59 5.01
CA ASN A 43 -1.87 -7.12 6.19
C ASN A 43 -0.41 -7.49 5.89
N GLY A 44 0.51 -6.75 6.51
CA GLY A 44 1.93 -7.06 6.60
C GLY A 44 2.38 -7.36 8.04
N CYS A 45 1.47 -7.61 8.98
CA CYS A 45 1.79 -7.95 10.37
C CYS A 45 2.10 -9.46 10.51
N ASN A 46 2.93 -9.85 11.49
CA ASN A 46 3.44 -11.23 11.79
C ASN A 46 4.51 -11.82 10.91
N HIS A 47 4.95 -11.11 9.90
CA HIS A 47 6.04 -11.60 9.09
C HIS A 47 7.17 -10.64 9.34
N GLY A 48 8.35 -11.18 9.68
CA GLY A 48 9.53 -10.47 9.24
C GLY A 48 9.34 -10.30 7.74
N PHE A 49 9.47 -9.08 7.23
CA PHE A 49 9.75 -8.86 5.80
C PHE A 49 11.14 -9.44 5.43
N TYR A 50 11.60 -10.43 6.18
CA TYR A 50 12.96 -10.83 6.48
C TYR A 50 13.21 -12.22 5.92
N GLY A 51 13.36 -12.23 4.61
CA GLY A 51 14.36 -13.01 3.90
C GLY A 51 15.15 -12.03 3.00
N ARG A 52 16.02 -12.52 2.11
CA ARG A 52 16.75 -11.67 1.14
C ARG A 52 15.85 -10.96 0.12
N SER A 53 14.52 -11.14 0.22
CA SER A 53 13.51 -10.70 -0.74
C SER A 53 12.37 -10.02 0.01
N VAL A 54 12.10 -8.76 -0.34
CA VAL A 54 11.00 -7.93 0.17
C VAL A 54 9.70 -8.74 0.21
N GLY A 55 9.01 -8.80 1.35
CA GLY A 55 7.65 -9.36 1.40
C GLY A 55 6.63 -8.31 1.00
N SER A 56 5.75 -8.57 0.03
CA SER A 56 4.58 -7.72 -0.20
C SER A 56 3.45 -8.06 0.78
N PRO A 57 2.59 -7.10 1.15
CA PRO A 57 1.52 -7.35 2.13
C PRO A 57 0.37 -8.15 1.50
N GLU A 58 -0.31 -8.94 2.34
CA GLU A 58 -1.45 -9.75 1.93
C GLU A 58 -2.73 -8.92 1.85
N ILE A 59 -3.47 -9.03 0.75
CA ILE A 59 -4.74 -8.34 0.55
C ILE A 59 -5.88 -9.34 0.78
N SER A 60 -6.81 -9.00 1.68
CA SER A 60 -8.03 -9.76 1.90
C SER A 60 -9.26 -8.88 1.70
N VAL A 61 -10.27 -9.45 1.05
CA VAL A 61 -11.54 -8.79 0.74
C VAL A 61 -12.67 -9.70 1.22
N PRO A 62 -13.28 -9.41 2.38
CA PRO A 62 -14.25 -10.32 3.00
C PRO A 62 -15.58 -10.45 2.26
N ARG A 63 -15.92 -9.47 1.40
CA ARG A 63 -17.14 -9.45 0.59
C ARG A 63 -16.81 -9.06 -0.84
N ARG A 64 -17.72 -9.35 -1.77
CA ARG A 64 -17.58 -8.89 -3.15
C ARG A 64 -17.55 -7.36 -3.19
N LEU A 65 -16.56 -6.81 -3.89
CA LEU A 65 -16.45 -5.36 -4.11
C LEU A 65 -17.53 -4.87 -5.07
N ARG A 66 -18.06 -3.68 -4.79
CA ARG A 66 -18.97 -2.97 -5.68
C ARG A 66 -18.26 -2.45 -6.92
N GLU A 67 -19.04 -2.17 -7.97
CA GLU A 67 -18.52 -1.52 -9.16
C GLU A 67 -17.97 -0.13 -8.83
N GLY A 68 -16.84 0.24 -9.45
CA GLY A 68 -16.08 1.46 -9.16
C GLY A 68 -14.94 1.23 -8.15
N THR A 69 -15.04 0.25 -7.25
CA THR A 69 -13.94 -0.08 -6.33
C THR A 69 -12.89 -0.91 -7.05
N THR A 70 -11.64 -0.41 -7.11
CA THR A 70 -10.55 -1.07 -7.84
C THR A 70 -9.32 -1.23 -6.95
N ILE A 71 -8.71 -2.41 -6.98
CA ILE A 71 -7.42 -2.69 -6.35
C ILE A 71 -6.38 -2.82 -7.46
N LEU A 72 -5.38 -1.94 -7.44
CA LEU A 72 -4.18 -2.05 -8.27
C LEU A 72 -3.00 -2.45 -7.40
N GLN A 73 -2.10 -3.25 -7.97
CA GLN A 73 -0.88 -3.68 -7.29
C GLN A 73 0.28 -3.72 -8.28
N ALA A 74 1.43 -3.23 -7.87
CA ALA A 74 2.68 -3.30 -8.64
C ALA A 74 3.14 -4.75 -8.87
N THR A 75 3.99 -4.96 -9.87
CA THR A 75 4.51 -6.30 -10.23
C THR A 75 5.35 -6.91 -9.11
N ASP A 76 6.04 -6.07 -8.35
CA ASP A 76 6.79 -6.44 -7.14
C ASP A 76 5.89 -6.50 -5.88
N GLY A 77 4.60 -6.18 -6.00
CA GLY A 77 3.67 -6.13 -4.88
C GLY A 77 3.99 -5.06 -3.82
N SER A 78 5.01 -4.23 -4.03
CA SER A 78 5.45 -3.21 -3.06
C SER A 78 4.45 -2.08 -2.97
N THR A 79 3.78 -1.72 -4.07
CA THR A 79 2.75 -0.67 -4.09
C THR A 79 1.37 -1.26 -4.33
N ILE A 80 0.40 -0.84 -3.52
CA ILE A 80 -1.02 -1.13 -3.66
C ILE A 80 -1.78 0.19 -3.72
N ILE A 81 -2.65 0.36 -4.71
CA ILE A 81 -3.51 1.53 -4.82
C ILE A 81 -4.96 1.07 -4.80
N LEU A 82 -5.75 1.64 -3.90
CA LEU A 82 -7.17 1.37 -3.76
C LEU A 82 -7.95 2.59 -4.24
N TYR A 83 -8.77 2.40 -5.28
CA TYR A 83 -9.71 3.40 -5.75
C TYR A 83 -11.10 3.06 -5.25
N PHE A 84 -11.80 4.07 -4.75
CA PHE A 84 -13.18 3.95 -4.27
C PHE A 84 -14.14 4.82 -5.08
N PRO A 85 -15.43 4.44 -5.17
CA PRO A 85 -16.50 5.22 -5.78
C PRO A 85 -16.58 6.68 -5.33
N SER A 86 -16.21 7.01 -4.09
CA SER A 86 -16.10 8.41 -3.62
C SER A 86 -15.05 9.24 -4.35
N SER A 87 -14.23 8.65 -5.22
CA SER A 87 -12.97 9.22 -5.72
C SER A 87 -11.89 9.38 -4.65
N SER A 88 -12.01 8.64 -3.53
CA SER A 88 -10.89 8.47 -2.60
C SER A 88 -9.88 7.48 -3.17
N GLU A 89 -8.61 7.83 -3.05
CA GLU A 89 -7.48 7.00 -3.47
C GLU A 89 -6.59 6.73 -2.25
N ILE A 90 -6.36 5.45 -1.96
CA ILE A 90 -5.50 5.04 -0.87
C ILE A 90 -4.28 4.33 -1.46
N LYS A 91 -3.11 4.98 -1.38
CA LYS A 91 -1.84 4.40 -1.82
C LYS A 91 -1.09 3.84 -0.61
N ILE A 92 -0.73 2.57 -0.69
CA ILE A 92 -0.02 1.82 0.34
C ILE A 92 1.29 1.32 -0.27
N THR A 93 2.41 1.74 0.29
CA THR A 93 3.74 1.31 -0.16
C THR A 93 4.41 0.50 0.92
N ALA A 94 4.74 -0.75 0.63
CA ALA A 94 5.53 -1.61 1.50
C ALA A 94 7.02 -1.32 1.28
N SER A 95 7.69 -1.15 2.39
CA SER A 95 9.14 -0.98 2.46
C SER A 95 9.71 -2.20 3.19
N ALA A 96 10.87 -2.69 2.75
CA ALA A 96 11.64 -3.70 3.49
C ALA A 96 12.61 -3.07 4.51
N TRP A 97 12.72 -1.74 4.52
CA TRP A 97 13.55 -1.03 5.49
C TRP A 97 12.98 -1.22 6.91
N PHE A 98 13.87 -1.26 7.92
CA PHE A 98 13.53 -1.18 9.36
C PHE A 98 12.77 -2.34 10.00
N GLY A 99 12.68 -3.52 9.39
CA GLY A 99 11.64 -4.48 9.81
C GLY A 99 10.76 -4.93 8.69
N GLY A 100 10.68 -4.04 7.72
CA GLY A 100 9.56 -3.79 6.85
C GLY A 100 8.37 -3.11 7.53
N HIS A 101 7.77 -2.20 6.80
CA HIS A 101 6.68 -1.34 7.23
C HIS A 101 5.83 -0.92 6.03
N LEU A 102 4.65 -0.38 6.31
CA LEU A 102 3.77 0.20 5.29
C LEU A 102 3.76 1.72 5.43
N ASN A 103 3.90 2.40 4.30
CA ASN A 103 3.58 3.81 4.16
C ASN A 103 2.17 3.95 3.60
N LEU A 104 1.47 4.99 4.02
CA LEU A 104 0.06 5.20 3.70
C LEU A 104 -0.15 6.66 3.27
N GLU A 105 -0.65 6.84 2.05
CA GLU A 105 -1.10 8.12 1.52
C GLU A 105 -2.61 8.02 1.29
N ILE A 106 -3.36 9.00 1.82
CA ILE A 106 -4.82 9.06 1.72
C ILE A 106 -5.17 10.32 0.93
N LEU A 107 -5.62 10.14 -0.31
CA LEU A 107 -6.15 11.20 -1.14
C LEU A 107 -7.69 11.15 -1.10
N VAL A 108 -8.29 12.30 -0.83
CA VAL A 108 -9.73 12.46 -0.63
C VAL A 108 -10.28 13.56 -1.53
N PRO A 109 -11.52 13.45 -2.01
CA PRO A 109 -12.15 14.49 -2.81
C PRO A 109 -12.38 15.76 -1.98
N GLY A 110 -12.43 16.91 -2.64
CA GLY A 110 -12.73 18.19 -1.99
C GLY A 110 -14.12 18.26 -1.33
N THR A 111 -15.04 17.34 -1.67
CA THR A 111 -16.34 17.21 -1.00
C THR A 111 -16.23 16.78 0.47
N ASP A 112 -15.11 16.19 0.88
CA ASP A 112 -14.83 15.84 2.28
C ASP A 112 -14.18 16.99 3.07
N TYR A 113 -13.91 18.15 2.45
CA TYR A 113 -13.35 19.33 3.14
C TYR A 113 -14.18 19.69 4.37
N LEU A 114 -13.52 20.03 5.49
CA LEU A 114 -14.11 20.23 6.83
C LEU A 114 -14.69 18.98 7.52
N ASN A 115 -14.59 17.81 6.89
CA ASN A 115 -15.17 16.58 7.41
C ASN A 115 -14.14 15.48 7.71
N GLY A 116 -12.85 15.83 7.69
CA GLY A 116 -11.79 14.96 8.18
C GLY A 116 -11.90 14.77 9.68
N ARG A 117 -11.74 13.52 10.15
CA ARG A 117 -11.55 13.22 11.58
C ARG A 117 -10.57 12.07 11.75
N GLY A 118 -9.67 12.16 12.72
CA GLY A 118 -8.72 11.10 13.07
C GLY A 118 -7.29 11.60 13.18
N LEU A 119 -6.35 10.67 13.10
CA LEU A 119 -4.91 10.94 13.14
C LEU A 119 -4.41 11.86 12.00
N CYS A 120 -5.17 12.01 10.91
CA CYS A 120 -4.83 12.89 9.79
C CYS A 120 -5.48 14.28 9.89
N GLY A 121 -5.98 14.66 11.07
CA GLY A 121 -6.54 15.98 11.31
C GLY A 121 -7.98 16.17 10.85
N THR A 122 -8.36 17.45 10.73
CA THR A 122 -9.74 17.92 10.47
C THR A 122 -10.01 18.17 8.99
N PHE A 123 -8.96 18.20 8.17
CA PHE A 123 -9.02 18.49 6.73
C PHE A 123 -9.72 19.83 6.42
N ASP A 124 -9.33 20.88 7.13
CA ASP A 124 -9.87 22.24 7.02
C ASP A 124 -8.83 23.33 6.69
N ASN A 125 -7.57 22.94 6.44
CA ASN A 125 -6.41 23.83 6.28
C ASN A 125 -6.05 24.65 7.53
N ASN A 126 -6.47 24.21 8.72
CA ASN A 126 -6.08 24.82 9.99
C ASN A 126 -5.22 23.86 10.83
N PRO A 127 -3.88 23.95 10.76
CA PRO A 127 -3.01 23.04 11.51
C PRO A 127 -3.17 23.14 13.04
N ASN A 128 -3.76 24.23 13.55
CA ASN A 128 -3.93 24.44 14.99
C ASN A 128 -5.03 23.58 15.61
N ASN A 129 -5.85 22.90 14.81
CA ASN A 129 -6.90 22.00 15.31
C ASN A 129 -6.75 20.55 14.81
N ASP A 130 -5.65 20.21 14.14
CA ASP A 130 -5.45 18.84 13.63
C ASP A 130 -5.34 17.81 14.76
N LEU A 131 -4.88 18.23 15.94
CA LEU A 131 -4.87 17.41 17.15
C LEU A 131 -6.24 17.33 17.84
N THR A 132 -7.32 17.20 17.06
CA THR A 132 -8.69 17.02 17.58
C THR A 132 -8.94 15.56 17.97
N HIS A 133 -9.24 15.33 19.25
CA HIS A 133 -9.59 14.03 19.81
C HIS A 133 -10.93 13.52 19.26
N ARG A 134 -11.18 12.21 19.45
CA ARG A 134 -12.49 11.61 19.15
C ARG A 134 -13.66 12.28 19.89
N SER A 135 -13.42 12.85 21.07
CA SER A 135 -14.41 13.58 21.87
C SER A 135 -14.71 15.00 21.36
N GLY A 136 -13.90 15.52 20.45
CA GLY A 136 -13.94 16.92 20.01
C GLY A 136 -13.05 17.87 20.82
N PHE A 137 -12.33 17.38 21.84
CA PHE A 137 -11.29 18.15 22.52
C PHE A 137 -10.11 18.40 21.58
N VAL A 138 -9.54 19.61 21.59
CA VAL A 138 -8.39 19.98 20.74
C VAL A 138 -7.16 20.07 21.63
N ASP A 139 -6.16 19.24 21.34
CA ASP A 139 -4.89 19.23 22.07
C ASP A 139 -3.88 20.23 21.49
N THR A 140 -2.83 20.51 22.25
CA THR A 140 -1.68 21.30 21.79
C THR A 140 -0.46 20.41 21.61
N MET A 141 0.37 20.68 20.61
CA MET A 141 1.60 19.92 20.41
C MET A 141 2.50 19.99 21.65
N PRO A 142 2.93 18.85 22.24
CA PRO A 142 3.81 18.84 23.39
C PRO A 142 5.24 19.23 23.01
N ALA A 143 6.06 19.54 24.02
CA ALA A 143 7.43 20.06 23.82
C ALA A 143 8.42 19.02 23.25
N ASP A 144 8.06 17.73 23.25
CA ASP A 144 8.82 16.64 22.67
C ASP A 144 8.25 16.17 21.32
N ASP A 145 7.29 16.91 20.75
CA ASP A 145 6.66 16.67 19.44
C ASP A 145 5.96 15.30 19.29
N VAL A 146 5.64 14.64 20.41
CA VAL A 146 4.92 13.34 20.43
C VAL A 146 3.56 13.47 21.13
N PRO A 147 2.45 13.66 20.39
CA PRO A 147 1.13 13.92 20.96
C PRO A 147 0.43 12.61 21.41
N GLU A 148 0.93 11.98 22.49
CA GLU A 148 0.45 10.68 22.99
C GLU A 148 -1.05 10.70 23.30
N ASP A 149 -1.54 11.68 24.07
CA ASP A 149 -2.95 11.80 24.46
C ASP A 149 -3.89 11.89 23.25
N PHE A 150 -3.53 12.69 22.25
CA PHE A 150 -4.24 12.76 20.98
C PHE A 150 -4.29 11.40 20.27
N THR A 151 -3.13 10.73 20.13
CA THR A 151 -3.06 9.43 19.42
C THR A 151 -3.84 8.32 20.14
N GLU A 152 -3.76 8.24 21.47
CA GLU A 152 -4.51 7.28 22.29
C GLU A 152 -6.02 7.52 22.21
N SER A 153 -6.47 8.77 22.08
CA SER A 153 -7.90 9.09 21.89
C SER A 153 -8.51 8.45 20.62
N TRP A 154 -7.67 8.15 19.64
CA TRP A 154 -8.05 7.56 18.35
C TRP A 154 -7.86 6.04 18.29
N LYS A 155 -7.28 5.42 19.34
CA LYS A 155 -7.11 3.98 19.44
C LYS A 155 -8.45 3.26 19.31
N ASN A 156 -8.47 2.17 18.54
CA ASN A 156 -9.65 1.33 18.38
C ASN A 156 -9.51 0.11 19.28
N ASN A 157 -10.61 -0.34 19.86
CA ASN A 157 -10.69 -1.62 20.56
C ASN A 157 -11.07 -2.75 19.59
N ASP A 158 -11.04 -3.98 20.10
CA ASP A 158 -11.31 -5.17 19.28
C ASP A 158 -12.72 -5.20 18.68
N SER A 159 -13.71 -4.63 19.36
CA SER A 159 -15.11 -4.58 18.89
C SER A 159 -15.34 -3.56 17.77
N THR A 160 -14.42 -2.61 17.56
CA THR A 160 -14.53 -1.57 16.51
C THR A 160 -13.45 -1.67 15.44
N SER A 161 -12.55 -2.64 15.58
CA SER A 161 -11.42 -2.89 14.68
C SER A 161 -11.86 -3.61 13.42
N LEU A 162 -11.74 -2.94 12.27
CA LEU A 162 -12.02 -3.48 10.93
C LEU A 162 -11.09 -4.63 10.56
N PHE A 163 -10.00 -4.86 11.30
CA PHE A 163 -9.15 -6.03 11.13
C PHE A 163 -9.74 -7.29 11.77
N ARG A 164 -10.59 -7.16 12.80
CA ARG A 164 -11.26 -8.29 13.47
C ARG A 164 -12.69 -8.47 12.98
N ILE A 165 -13.44 -7.37 12.84
CA ILE A 165 -14.85 -7.42 12.50
C ILE A 165 -15.10 -7.09 11.02
N VAL A 166 -16.08 -7.76 10.42
CA VAL A 166 -16.71 -7.37 9.16
C VAL A 166 -18.04 -6.71 9.53
N PRO A 167 -18.19 -5.39 9.37
CA PRO A 167 -19.43 -4.71 9.76
C PRO A 167 -20.66 -5.23 8.99
N PRO A 168 -21.88 -5.11 9.56
CA PRO A 168 -23.11 -5.49 8.86
C PRO A 168 -23.26 -4.79 7.50
N GLU A 169 -23.88 -5.48 6.53
CA GLU A 169 -24.22 -4.87 5.23
C GLU A 169 -25.24 -3.76 5.44
N MET A 170 -25.04 -2.63 4.75
CA MET A 170 -25.97 -1.50 4.82
C MET A 170 -27.09 -1.63 3.78
N GLY A 171 -26.93 -2.47 2.75
CA GLY A 171 -27.98 -2.72 1.75
C GLY A 171 -28.22 -1.57 0.77
N ASP A 172 -27.36 -0.54 0.80
CA ASP A 172 -27.48 0.65 -0.05
C ASP A 172 -26.86 0.42 -1.43
N SER A 173 -27.67 0.52 -2.49
CA SER A 173 -27.17 0.68 -3.85
C SER A 173 -26.64 2.11 -4.06
N TYR A 174 -25.36 2.33 -3.73
CA TYR A 174 -24.73 3.62 -3.99
C TYR A 174 -24.26 3.71 -5.44
N VAL A 175 -24.82 4.67 -6.18
CA VAL A 175 -24.30 5.11 -7.49
C VAL A 175 -23.50 6.39 -7.25
N PRO A 176 -22.17 6.40 -7.45
CA PRO A 176 -21.37 7.62 -7.33
C PRO A 176 -21.80 8.65 -8.38
N ARG A 177 -21.91 9.91 -7.99
CA ARG A 177 -22.21 11.05 -8.89
C ARG A 177 -20.94 11.85 -9.11
N TYR A 178 -20.47 11.87 -10.35
CA TYR A 178 -19.32 12.67 -10.77
C TYR A 178 -19.80 13.97 -11.43
N CYS A 179 -19.03 15.04 -11.30
CA CYS A 179 -19.28 16.30 -11.98
C CYS A 179 -18.23 16.52 -13.07
N THR A 180 -18.64 17.13 -14.18
CA THR A 180 -17.70 17.57 -15.24
C THR A 180 -17.51 19.07 -15.14
N CYS A 181 -16.25 19.52 -15.16
CA CYS A 181 -15.91 20.92 -15.33
C CYS A 181 -15.80 21.22 -16.82
N SER A 182 -16.53 22.23 -17.30
CA SER A 182 -16.32 22.77 -18.64
C SER A 182 -15.12 23.72 -18.62
N ASN A 183 -14.46 23.90 -19.76
CA ASN A 183 -13.29 24.79 -19.91
C ASN A 183 -13.59 26.26 -19.52
N ASP A 184 -14.87 26.64 -19.49
CA ASP A 184 -15.32 27.99 -19.13
C ASP A 184 -15.56 28.17 -17.61
N GLY A 185 -15.15 27.19 -16.79
CA GLY A 185 -15.34 27.21 -15.33
C GLY A 185 -16.78 26.87 -14.87
N SER A 186 -17.70 26.61 -15.80
CA SER A 186 -19.05 26.13 -15.48
C SER A 186 -19.06 24.61 -15.26
N GLY A 187 -19.46 24.17 -14.07
CA GLY A 187 -19.66 22.75 -13.76
C GLY A 187 -21.07 22.27 -14.11
N ALA A 188 -21.18 21.14 -14.82
CA ALA A 188 -22.44 20.45 -15.03
C ALA A 188 -22.37 19.08 -14.34
N CYS A 189 -23.41 18.73 -13.57
CA CYS A 189 -23.52 17.43 -12.89
C CYS A 189 -24.78 16.63 -13.32
N PRO A 190 -24.99 16.29 -14.62
CA PRO A 190 -25.97 15.29 -14.99
C PRO A 190 -25.27 13.95 -15.27
N ASP A 191 -25.42 13.00 -14.36
CA ASP A 191 -25.20 11.55 -14.58
C ASP A 191 -23.91 11.20 -15.35
N CYS A 192 -22.77 11.66 -14.82
CA CYS A 192 -21.48 11.57 -15.50
C CYS A 192 -20.78 10.21 -15.26
N GLN A 193 -20.07 9.74 -16.29
CA GLN A 193 -19.20 8.55 -16.23
C GLN A 193 -18.00 8.78 -15.31
N ASP A 194 -17.57 7.69 -14.67
CA ASP A 194 -16.39 7.57 -13.81
C ASP A 194 -15.12 8.16 -14.47
N THR A 195 -14.68 9.32 -13.98
CA THR A 195 -13.42 9.97 -14.39
C THR A 195 -12.21 9.46 -13.61
N THR A 196 -12.38 8.61 -12.58
CA THR A 196 -11.26 8.05 -11.81
C THR A 196 -10.37 7.15 -12.67
N ARG A 197 -10.92 6.63 -13.79
CA ARG A 197 -10.14 5.90 -14.80
C ARG A 197 -9.36 6.77 -15.77
N LYS A 198 -9.61 8.09 -15.83
CA LYS A 198 -9.06 8.97 -16.88
C LYS A 198 -8.01 9.95 -16.38
N SER A 199 -8.02 10.30 -15.09
CA SER A 199 -6.91 11.05 -14.52
C SER A 199 -5.82 10.09 -14.07
N ASP A 200 -4.99 9.63 -15.03
CA ASP A 200 -3.67 9.03 -14.79
C ASP A 200 -2.71 10.06 -14.14
N PHE A 201 -3.16 10.88 -13.18
CA PHE A 201 -2.33 11.95 -12.64
C PHE A 201 -1.39 11.48 -11.52
N THR A 202 -1.71 10.39 -10.83
CA THR A 202 -0.74 9.60 -10.06
C THR A 202 -0.12 8.46 -10.89
N GLY A 203 -0.48 8.39 -12.18
CA GLY A 203 -0.09 7.36 -13.12
C GLY A 203 0.44 7.89 -14.46
N GLY A 204 1.04 9.09 -14.48
CA GLY A 204 1.35 9.81 -15.72
C GLY A 204 2.14 8.97 -16.72
N GLY A 205 1.50 8.45 -17.77
CA GLY A 205 2.17 7.60 -18.77
C GLY A 205 2.83 6.33 -18.20
N TRP A 206 2.59 6.00 -16.93
CA TRP A 206 3.11 4.83 -16.26
C TRP A 206 2.18 3.67 -16.52
N GLU A 207 2.21 3.13 -17.75
CA GLU A 207 1.85 1.73 -17.97
C GLU A 207 2.90 0.86 -17.24
N THR A 208 2.91 0.89 -15.91
CA THR A 208 3.15 -0.34 -15.17
C THR A 208 2.09 -1.31 -15.68
N LEU A 209 2.47 -2.56 -15.95
CA LEU A 209 1.55 -3.59 -16.42
C LEU A 209 0.57 -3.92 -15.28
N ARG A 210 -0.33 -2.99 -15.00
CA ARG A 210 -1.28 -2.96 -13.89
C ARG A 210 -2.30 -4.05 -14.14
N ARG A 211 -2.37 -5.02 -13.24
CA ARG A 211 -3.43 -6.02 -13.28
C ARG A 211 -4.51 -5.71 -12.26
N LYS A 212 -5.73 -5.63 -12.76
CA LYS A 212 -6.93 -5.78 -11.95
C LYS A 212 -6.96 -7.21 -11.44
N ARG A 213 -6.97 -7.40 -10.12
CA ARG A 213 -7.37 -8.69 -9.55
C ARG A 213 -8.88 -8.81 -9.70
N SER A 214 -9.35 -9.97 -10.16
CA SER A 214 -10.73 -10.37 -9.91
C SER A 214 -10.80 -10.77 -8.43
N ALA A 215 -11.34 -9.91 -7.58
CA ALA A 215 -11.70 -10.30 -6.22
C ALA A 215 -12.90 -11.25 -6.34
N SER A 216 -12.64 -12.54 -6.46
CA SER A 216 -13.68 -13.55 -6.63
C SER A 216 -14.57 -13.58 -5.39
N GLY A 217 -15.72 -12.92 -5.47
CA GLY A 217 -16.81 -13.12 -4.53
C GLY A 217 -17.55 -14.40 -4.87
N ASN A 218 -17.13 -15.53 -4.27
CA ASN A 218 -17.95 -16.61 -3.70
C ASN A 218 -17.29 -18.01 -3.76
N ALA A 219 -17.75 -18.85 -2.81
CA ALA A 219 -17.47 -20.27 -2.52
C ALA A 219 -16.15 -20.54 -1.77
N TYR A 220 -16.30 -21.17 -0.59
CA TYR A 220 -15.26 -21.58 0.36
C TYR A 220 -13.95 -22.02 -0.32
N VAL A 221 -12.87 -21.24 -0.12
CA VAL A 221 -11.52 -21.48 -0.66
C VAL A 221 -10.65 -22.01 0.47
N ASP A 222 -9.82 -23.02 0.21
CA ASP A 222 -8.81 -23.48 1.18
C ASP A 222 -8.09 -22.28 1.79
N SER A 223 -8.11 -22.17 3.12
CA SER A 223 -7.49 -21.06 3.84
C SER A 223 -6.03 -21.38 4.11
N ASP A 224 -5.14 -20.45 3.81
CA ASP A 224 -3.76 -20.53 4.27
C ASP A 224 -3.73 -20.61 5.80
N GLU A 225 -3.15 -21.67 6.35
CA GLU A 225 -3.01 -21.85 7.81
C GLU A 225 -2.13 -20.73 8.36
N ILE A 226 -2.74 -19.70 8.93
CA ILE A 226 -2.05 -18.57 9.54
C ILE A 226 -1.27 -19.10 10.76
N GLN A 227 0.08 -19.09 10.71
CA GLN A 227 0.90 -19.13 11.92
C GLN A 227 0.37 -18.04 12.86
N LYS A 228 0.10 -18.38 14.13
CA LYS A 228 -0.60 -17.56 15.15
C LYS A 228 -0.83 -16.10 14.71
N PRO A 229 -2.08 -15.68 14.43
CA PRO A 229 -2.35 -14.33 13.93
C PRO A 229 -1.87 -13.25 14.89
N TYR A 230 -1.43 -12.13 14.32
CA TYR A 230 -0.95 -10.95 15.05
C TYR A 230 -2.04 -10.48 15.97
N ASP A 231 -1.72 -10.41 17.25
CA ASP A 231 -2.53 -9.70 18.19
C ASP A 231 -1.77 -8.46 18.68
N PRO A 232 -2.21 -7.23 18.36
CA PRO A 232 -1.63 -6.02 18.93
C PRO A 232 -1.66 -6.02 20.47
N ASN A 233 -2.60 -6.73 21.09
CA ASN A 233 -2.70 -6.83 22.54
C ASN A 233 -1.52 -7.59 23.16
N ASP A 234 -0.80 -8.42 22.39
CA ASP A 234 0.45 -9.07 22.83
C ASP A 234 1.58 -8.05 23.07
N TYR A 235 1.40 -6.78 22.68
CA TYR A 235 2.36 -5.68 22.81
C TYR A 235 1.75 -4.44 23.50
N ALA A 236 0.69 -4.62 24.29
CA ALA A 236 -0.03 -3.50 24.92
C ALA A 236 0.83 -2.68 25.91
N ASP A 237 1.89 -3.29 26.44
CA ASP A 237 2.87 -2.71 27.37
C ASP A 237 4.13 -2.17 26.66
N PHE A 238 4.18 -2.21 25.33
CA PHE A 238 5.32 -1.70 24.57
C PHE A 238 5.46 -0.18 24.76
N GLN A 239 6.66 0.26 25.10
CA GLN A 239 7.02 1.66 25.27
C GLN A 239 8.29 1.95 24.45
N PRO A 240 8.24 2.88 23.48
CA PRO A 240 9.43 3.24 22.72
C PRO A 240 10.47 3.92 23.64
N PRO A 241 11.77 3.71 23.40
CA PRO A 241 12.81 4.37 24.16
C PRO A 241 12.86 5.86 23.79
N LYS A 242 13.25 6.70 24.75
CA LYS A 242 13.50 8.12 24.48
C LYS A 242 14.79 8.26 23.68
N LEU A 243 14.68 8.76 22.46
CA LEU A 243 15.81 9.05 21.57
C LEU A 243 16.22 10.52 21.68
N SER A 244 17.50 10.80 21.44
CA SER A 244 18.05 12.15 21.47
C SER A 244 19.23 12.27 20.52
N TRP A 245 19.43 13.46 19.97
CA TRP A 245 20.62 13.78 19.19
C TRP A 245 21.85 14.03 20.08
N PRO A 246 23.09 13.78 19.59
CA PRO A 246 23.39 13.03 18.37
C PRO A 246 23.04 11.55 18.52
N THR A 247 22.89 10.83 17.41
CA THR A 247 22.69 9.38 17.43
C THR A 247 23.89 8.66 18.04
N SER A 248 23.75 7.37 18.36
CA SER A 248 24.86 6.59 18.93
C SER A 248 26.06 6.39 18.00
N THR A 249 25.91 6.50 16.68
CA THR A 249 27.06 6.57 15.75
C THR A 249 27.59 8.00 15.53
N GLY A 250 26.95 9.01 16.13
CA GLY A 250 27.41 10.40 16.13
C GLY A 250 26.80 11.31 15.05
N ILE A 251 25.67 10.93 14.44
CA ILE A 251 24.95 11.78 13.49
C ILE A 251 24.28 12.91 14.28
N SER A 252 24.59 14.17 13.96
CA SER A 252 23.93 15.34 14.55
C SER A 252 22.60 15.65 13.86
N GLU A 253 21.72 16.37 14.56
CA GLU A 253 20.46 16.84 13.99
C GLU A 253 20.67 17.68 12.71
N SER A 254 21.66 18.57 12.73
CA SER A 254 22.01 19.41 11.57
C SER A 254 22.52 18.62 10.37
N GLN A 255 23.23 17.51 10.61
CA GLN A 255 23.67 16.60 9.55
C GLN A 255 22.48 15.88 8.92
N ALA A 256 21.55 15.40 9.75
CA ALA A 256 20.30 14.78 9.31
C ALA A 256 19.45 15.76 8.49
N GLU A 257 19.24 16.99 8.98
CA GLU A 257 18.47 18.02 8.28
C GLU A 257 19.08 18.38 6.91
N ASN A 258 20.41 18.56 6.85
CA ASN A 258 21.08 18.83 5.59
C ASN A 258 20.96 17.67 4.60
N TYR A 259 21.04 16.44 5.09
CA TYR A 259 20.89 15.24 4.26
C TYR A 259 19.46 15.12 3.68
N CYS A 260 18.45 15.23 4.53
CA CYS A 260 17.03 15.20 4.15
C CYS A 260 16.68 16.30 3.14
N SER A 261 17.07 17.54 3.43
CA SER A 261 16.80 18.68 2.54
C SER A 261 17.53 18.59 1.21
N THR A 262 18.73 17.99 1.17
CA THR A 262 19.46 17.75 -0.09
C THR A 262 18.74 16.73 -0.95
N ALA A 263 18.25 15.64 -0.35
CA ALA A 263 17.50 14.61 -1.07
C ALA A 263 16.24 15.16 -1.75
N LEU A 264 15.47 15.98 -1.04
CA LEU A 264 14.29 16.64 -1.60
C LEU A 264 14.64 17.61 -2.73
N ARG A 265 15.69 18.42 -2.55
CA ARG A 265 16.18 19.38 -3.57
C ARG A 265 16.65 18.73 -4.86
N GLN A 266 17.15 17.50 -4.78
CA GLN A 266 17.63 16.73 -5.92
C GLN A 266 16.53 15.87 -6.59
N SER A 267 15.30 15.91 -6.08
CA SER A 267 14.19 15.14 -6.61
C SER A 267 13.65 15.72 -7.93
N GLN A 268 13.03 14.85 -8.74
CA GLN A 268 12.59 15.14 -10.11
C GLN A 268 11.62 16.33 -10.24
N LEU A 269 10.75 16.55 -9.25
CA LEU A 269 9.72 17.60 -9.30
C LEU A 269 10.03 18.82 -8.42
N TRP A 270 11.25 18.93 -7.88
CA TRP A 270 11.60 20.02 -6.97
C TRP A 270 11.30 21.41 -7.57
N SER A 271 11.68 21.65 -8.82
CA SER A 271 11.49 22.93 -9.51
C SER A 271 10.03 23.39 -9.57
N HIS A 272 9.08 22.45 -9.55
CA HIS A 272 7.66 22.71 -9.67
C HIS A 272 6.95 22.92 -8.32
N CYS A 273 7.51 22.42 -7.22
CA CYS A 273 6.86 22.40 -5.90
C CYS A 273 7.75 22.91 -4.75
N GLN A 274 8.88 23.56 -5.04
CA GLN A 274 9.79 24.12 -4.03
C GLN A 274 9.15 25.20 -3.14
N ASP A 275 8.04 25.79 -3.56
CA ASP A 275 7.27 26.81 -2.84
C ASP A 275 6.37 26.21 -1.75
N ARG A 276 6.21 24.87 -1.70
CA ARG A 276 5.44 24.13 -0.69
C ARG A 276 6.21 23.98 0.63
N SER A 277 6.59 25.12 1.21
CA SER A 277 7.53 25.17 2.34
C SER A 277 7.02 24.44 3.58
N GLN A 278 5.71 24.46 3.84
CA GLN A 278 5.13 23.78 5.00
C GLN A 278 5.20 22.26 4.86
N GLU A 279 4.81 21.72 3.70
CA GLU A 279 4.88 20.30 3.39
C GLU A 279 6.32 19.81 3.35
N ILE A 280 7.22 20.59 2.73
CA ILE A 280 8.65 20.28 2.68
C ILE A 280 9.24 20.22 4.10
N GLN A 281 8.92 21.17 4.98
CA GLN A 281 9.43 21.15 6.35
C GLN A 281 8.92 19.93 7.12
N GLY A 282 7.63 19.58 6.99
CA GLY A 282 7.08 18.37 7.61
C GLY A 282 7.80 17.09 7.14
N LEU A 283 8.13 17.00 5.85
CA LEU A 283 8.90 15.88 5.30
C LEU A 283 10.35 15.84 5.82
N ILE A 284 10.98 17.00 6.02
CA ILE A 284 12.32 17.09 6.61
C ILE A 284 12.30 16.61 8.06
N GLU A 285 11.31 17.02 8.87
CA GLU A 285 11.18 16.57 10.25
C GLU A 285 10.95 15.06 10.34
N ASN A 286 10.04 14.49 9.52
CA ASN A 286 9.84 13.05 9.46
C ASN A 286 11.13 12.31 9.09
N CYS A 287 11.87 12.81 8.09
CA CYS A 287 13.14 12.24 7.68
C CYS A 287 14.19 12.28 8.80
N LYS A 288 14.29 13.39 9.55
CA LYS A 288 15.19 13.49 10.71
C LYS A 288 14.87 12.42 11.75
N ILE A 289 13.59 12.21 12.06
CA ILE A 289 13.14 11.20 13.02
C ILE A 289 13.49 9.79 12.53
N ASP A 290 13.28 9.49 11.25
CA ASP A 290 13.65 8.19 10.68
C ASP A 290 15.16 7.93 10.79
N LEU A 291 15.99 8.94 10.49
CA LEU A 291 17.45 8.86 10.65
C LEU A 291 17.87 8.69 12.13
N LEU A 292 17.16 9.34 13.06
CA LEU A 292 17.42 9.20 14.50
C LEU A 292 17.17 7.77 14.98
N VAL A 293 16.07 7.16 14.53
CA VAL A 293 15.71 5.76 14.85
C VAL A 293 16.69 4.78 14.17
N ALA A 294 16.98 5.00 12.89
CA ALA A 294 17.84 4.14 12.08
C ALA A 294 19.31 4.19 12.49
N ASP A 295 19.78 5.36 12.94
CA ASP A 295 21.19 5.68 13.17
C ASP A 295 22.08 5.39 11.95
N ASN A 296 21.56 5.70 10.76
CA ASN A 296 22.25 5.60 9.48
C ASN A 296 21.54 6.47 8.44
N TYR A 297 22.16 6.66 7.27
CA TYR A 297 21.67 7.53 6.20
C TYR A 297 20.75 6.83 5.18
N ILE A 298 20.12 5.71 5.53
CA ILE A 298 19.39 4.91 4.55
C ILE A 298 17.87 5.07 4.68
N GLY A 299 17.14 4.96 3.56
CA GLY A 299 15.67 5.00 3.53
C GLY A 299 15.06 6.29 2.98
N LEU A 300 15.84 7.16 2.32
CA LEU A 300 15.32 8.41 1.74
C LEU A 300 14.28 8.21 0.64
N GLU A 301 14.23 7.02 0.04
CA GLU A 301 13.32 6.72 -1.07
C GLU A 301 11.86 6.97 -0.69
N ALA A 302 11.47 6.68 0.56
CA ALA A 302 10.11 6.91 1.05
C ALA A 302 9.76 8.40 1.14
N ILE A 303 10.67 9.22 1.66
CA ILE A 303 10.47 10.67 1.80
C ILE A 303 10.43 11.34 0.42
N VAL A 304 11.32 10.93 -0.48
CA VAL A 304 11.31 11.45 -1.85
C VAL A 304 10.06 10.99 -2.60
N ASP A 305 9.62 9.74 -2.45
CA ASP A 305 8.37 9.25 -3.06
C ASP A 305 7.17 10.06 -2.56
N THR A 306 7.10 10.33 -1.25
CA THR A 306 6.03 11.13 -0.64
C THR A 306 6.02 12.56 -1.21
N PHE A 307 7.19 13.22 -1.32
CA PHE A 307 7.30 14.54 -1.93
C PHE A 307 6.81 14.53 -3.39
N LEU A 308 7.23 13.54 -4.17
CA LEU A 308 6.79 13.39 -5.56
C LEU A 308 5.28 13.16 -5.64
N THR A 309 4.69 12.37 -4.75
CA THR A 309 3.23 12.17 -4.69
C THR A 309 2.51 13.48 -4.38
N ILE A 310 2.91 14.20 -3.33
CA ILE A 310 2.32 15.50 -2.96
C ILE A 310 2.40 16.47 -4.14
N CYS A 311 3.58 16.59 -4.75
CA CYS A 311 3.78 17.49 -5.86
C CYS A 311 2.93 17.10 -7.09
N LYS A 312 2.85 15.80 -7.42
CA LYS A 312 1.97 15.31 -8.49
C LYS A 312 0.52 15.68 -8.25
N VAL A 313 0.02 15.50 -7.02
CA VAL A 313 -1.36 15.88 -6.65
C VAL A 313 -1.57 17.38 -6.80
N GLU A 314 -0.62 18.22 -6.40
CA GLU A 314 -0.73 19.67 -6.58
C GLU A 314 -0.73 20.07 -8.07
N LEU A 315 0.13 19.45 -8.88
CA LEU A 315 0.16 19.70 -10.31
C LEU A 315 -1.13 19.21 -11.00
N ALA A 316 -1.79 18.17 -10.46
CA ALA A 316 -3.05 17.63 -10.96
C ALA A 316 -4.21 18.62 -10.88
N LYS A 317 -4.17 19.51 -9.88
CA LYS A 317 -5.24 20.47 -9.60
C LYS A 317 -5.28 21.61 -10.61
N ASN A 318 -4.20 21.87 -11.33
CA ASN A 318 -4.13 22.98 -12.27
C ASN A 318 -4.50 22.52 -13.71
N PRO A 319 -5.62 23.00 -14.29
CA PRO A 319 -6.00 22.67 -15.67
C PRO A 319 -4.95 23.06 -16.71
N ASP A 320 -4.13 24.08 -16.43
CA ASP A 320 -3.06 24.52 -17.34
C ASP A 320 -1.96 23.48 -17.49
N ASN A 321 -1.90 22.47 -16.62
CA ASN A 321 -0.93 21.37 -16.71
C ASN A 321 -1.36 20.25 -17.66
N TYR A 322 -2.48 20.42 -18.37
CA TYR A 322 -3.01 19.42 -19.30
C TYR A 322 -2.95 19.88 -20.75
N ILE A 323 -2.87 18.91 -21.64
CA ILE A 323 -3.01 19.06 -23.10
C ILE A 323 -4.07 18.08 -23.60
N THR A 324 -4.76 18.44 -24.67
CA THR A 324 -5.69 17.53 -25.35
C THR A 324 -4.94 16.75 -26.41
N THR A 325 -4.96 15.42 -26.33
CA THR A 325 -4.39 14.52 -27.34
C THR A 325 -5.19 14.58 -28.64
N HIS A 326 -4.63 14.01 -29.72
CA HIS A 326 -5.35 13.83 -30.98
C HIS A 326 -6.62 12.97 -30.85
N SER A 327 -6.71 12.11 -29.82
CA SER A 327 -7.90 11.31 -29.48
C SER A 327 -8.95 12.10 -28.69
N GLY A 328 -8.69 13.36 -28.35
CA GLY A 328 -9.59 14.20 -27.53
C GLY A 328 -9.46 13.95 -26.02
N GLU A 329 -8.41 13.25 -25.57
CA GLU A 329 -8.18 12.94 -24.16
C GLU A 329 -7.35 14.05 -23.50
N SER A 330 -7.74 14.45 -22.29
CA SER A 330 -6.96 15.41 -21.49
C SER A 330 -5.86 14.66 -20.75
N VAL A 331 -4.61 14.87 -21.15
CA VAL A 331 -3.43 14.24 -20.53
C VAL A 331 -2.51 15.30 -19.95
N VAL A 332 -1.72 14.90 -18.96
CA VAL A 332 -0.72 15.79 -18.35
C VAL A 332 0.34 16.16 -19.38
N LYS A 333 0.83 17.38 -19.31
CA LYS A 333 2.00 17.83 -20.07
C LYS A 333 3.19 16.85 -19.90
N PRO A 334 3.82 16.39 -21.00
CA PRO A 334 4.97 15.48 -20.96
C PRO A 334 6.09 15.97 -20.05
N GLU A 335 6.33 17.28 -19.97
CA GLU A 335 7.38 17.88 -19.13
C GLU A 335 7.15 17.65 -17.62
N ILE A 336 5.92 17.30 -17.23
CA ILE A 336 5.53 17.00 -15.84
C ILE A 336 5.39 15.49 -15.62
N SER A 337 4.88 14.78 -16.62
CA SER A 337 4.52 13.35 -16.51
C SER A 337 5.67 12.41 -16.85
N ASP A 338 6.43 12.74 -17.90
CA ASP A 338 7.40 11.80 -18.48
C ASP A 338 8.73 11.80 -17.71
N ASP A 339 8.98 12.67 -16.74
CA ASP A 339 10.29 12.69 -16.04
C ASP A 339 10.22 12.24 -14.58
N VAL A 340 9.19 11.48 -14.16
CA VAL A 340 8.98 11.19 -12.72
C VAL A 340 8.92 9.71 -12.35
N CYS A 341 10.09 9.10 -12.18
CA CYS A 341 10.28 7.73 -11.69
C CYS A 341 10.18 7.57 -10.18
N ASN A 342 9.78 6.37 -9.75
CA ASN A 342 9.90 5.98 -8.34
C ASN A 342 11.38 6.06 -7.92
N PRO A 343 11.72 6.65 -6.77
CA PRO A 343 13.12 6.81 -6.34
C PRO A 343 13.92 5.50 -6.26
N VAL A 344 13.24 4.39 -5.97
CA VAL A 344 13.82 3.05 -5.95
C VAL A 344 14.41 2.64 -7.31
N CYS A 345 13.87 3.16 -8.41
CA CYS A 345 14.36 2.86 -9.76
C CYS A 345 15.86 3.10 -9.90
N TYR A 346 16.39 4.13 -9.25
CA TYR A 346 17.79 4.53 -9.36
C TYR A 346 18.76 3.58 -8.65
N ILE A 347 18.28 2.59 -7.89
CA ILE A 347 19.12 1.57 -7.26
C ILE A 347 19.68 0.59 -8.30
N ASN A 348 18.81 0.05 -9.17
CA ASN A 348 19.18 -0.98 -10.17
C ASN A 348 18.65 -0.66 -11.58
N GLY A 349 18.44 0.61 -11.88
CA GLY A 349 17.85 1.04 -13.13
C GLY A 349 18.17 2.49 -13.46
N ARG A 350 17.62 2.93 -14.58
CA ARG A 350 17.63 4.33 -15.01
C ARG A 350 16.22 4.75 -15.35
N CYS A 351 15.86 5.97 -14.98
CA CYS A 351 14.62 6.58 -15.43
C CYS A 351 14.74 6.97 -16.90
N ASP A 352 13.82 6.53 -17.73
CA ASP A 352 13.69 6.92 -19.14
C ASP A 352 12.22 7.21 -19.44
N ARG A 353 11.87 8.48 -19.55
CA ARG A 353 10.50 8.95 -19.86
C ARG A 353 9.42 8.30 -19.00
N GLY A 354 9.61 8.31 -17.68
CA GLY A 354 8.60 7.79 -16.79
C GLY A 354 8.54 6.27 -16.82
N ARG A 355 9.65 5.62 -17.20
CA ARG A 355 9.79 4.17 -17.16
C ARG A 355 11.12 3.81 -16.54
N CYS A 356 11.10 2.88 -15.59
CA CYS A 356 12.33 2.34 -15.06
C CYS A 356 12.91 1.32 -16.04
N VAL A 357 14.08 1.63 -16.62
CA VAL A 357 14.83 0.74 -17.48
C VAL A 357 15.88 0.03 -16.64
N CYS A 358 15.69 -1.27 -16.43
CA CYS A 358 16.55 -2.06 -15.54
C CYS A 358 17.93 -2.32 -16.13
N ILE A 359 18.93 -2.32 -15.25
CA ILE A 359 20.24 -2.88 -15.58
C ILE A 359 20.14 -4.41 -15.73
N ARG A 360 21.08 -5.00 -16.46
CA ARG A 360 21.09 -6.45 -16.71
C ARG A 360 21.07 -7.24 -15.39
N GLY A 361 20.16 -8.21 -15.30
CA GLY A 361 19.99 -9.07 -14.11
C GLY A 361 18.90 -8.60 -13.14
N PHE A 362 18.20 -7.50 -13.46
CA PHE A 362 17.07 -7.00 -12.69
C PHE A 362 15.84 -6.78 -13.58
N VAL A 363 14.66 -6.99 -12.99
CA VAL A 363 13.34 -6.89 -13.61
C VAL A 363 12.32 -6.33 -12.60
N GLY A 364 11.07 -6.15 -13.05
CA GLY A 364 9.99 -5.52 -12.29
C GLY A 364 9.85 -4.03 -12.58
N ASP A 365 8.77 -3.42 -12.11
CA ASP A 365 8.38 -2.04 -12.45
C ASP A 365 9.43 -1.01 -12.01
N ASN A 366 10.14 -1.28 -10.91
CA ASN A 366 11.19 -0.45 -10.33
C ASN A 366 12.56 -1.15 -10.24
N CYS A 367 12.76 -2.25 -10.99
CA CYS A 367 14.02 -3.01 -11.02
C CYS A 367 14.48 -3.58 -9.66
N GLN A 368 13.52 -3.91 -8.79
CA GLN A 368 13.81 -4.49 -7.47
C GLN A 368 13.94 -6.02 -7.49
N ILE A 369 13.49 -6.68 -8.55
CA ILE A 369 13.46 -8.14 -8.62
C ILE A 369 14.66 -8.62 -9.42
N LYS A 370 15.30 -9.71 -8.98
CA LYS A 370 16.36 -10.34 -9.78
C LYS A 370 15.77 -11.11 -10.94
N ASP A 371 16.45 -11.07 -12.09
CA ASP A 371 16.11 -11.87 -13.26
C ASP A 371 16.55 -13.34 -13.07
N GLU A 372 15.95 -14.00 -12.08
CA GLU A 372 16.17 -15.39 -11.71
C GLU A 372 14.81 -16.11 -11.58
N PRO A 373 14.73 -17.43 -11.83
CA PRO A 373 13.50 -18.18 -11.58
C PRO A 373 13.13 -18.18 -10.09
N PRO A 374 11.83 -18.23 -9.74
CA PRO A 374 11.41 -18.31 -8.35
C PRO A 374 11.91 -19.60 -7.69
N LYS A 375 12.31 -19.52 -6.42
CA LYS A 375 12.86 -20.66 -5.66
C LYS A 375 11.82 -21.14 -4.65
N LEU A 376 11.34 -22.37 -4.80
CA LEU A 376 10.43 -22.99 -3.85
C LEU A 376 11.11 -23.15 -2.49
N LEU A 377 10.54 -22.57 -1.44
CA LEU A 377 11.03 -22.73 -0.06
C LEU A 377 10.25 -23.82 0.68
N GLN A 378 8.91 -23.74 0.65
CA GLN A 378 8.04 -24.62 1.42
C GLN A 378 6.64 -24.66 0.81
N ILE A 379 6.01 -25.85 0.80
CA ILE A 379 4.56 -25.99 0.61
C ILE A 379 3.91 -25.91 1.99
N ARG A 380 2.95 -24.99 2.17
CA ARG A 380 2.27 -24.77 3.46
C ARG A 380 1.12 -25.74 3.65
N GLY A 381 0.86 -26.07 4.91
CA GLY A 381 -0.01 -27.16 5.31
C GLY A 381 0.72 -28.51 5.31
N SER A 382 0.00 -29.59 5.58
CA SER A 382 0.51 -30.96 5.43
C SER A 382 0.65 -31.33 3.94
N SER A 383 1.54 -32.29 3.64
CA SER A 383 1.63 -32.93 2.31
C SER A 383 0.39 -33.74 1.93
N LEU A 384 -0.57 -33.84 2.84
CA LEU A 384 -1.84 -34.52 2.71
C LEU A 384 -2.95 -33.51 2.94
N CYS A 385 -4.04 -33.61 2.19
CA CYS A 385 -5.21 -32.77 2.34
C CYS A 385 -6.43 -33.65 2.60
N ASP A 386 -7.14 -33.42 3.71
CA ASP A 386 -8.37 -34.13 4.02
C ASP A 386 -9.57 -33.41 3.40
N PHE A 387 -10.21 -34.07 2.43
CA PHE A 387 -11.41 -33.59 1.75
C PHE A 387 -12.61 -33.40 2.69
N ASN A 388 -12.60 -34.04 3.86
CA ASN A 388 -13.63 -33.87 4.88
C ASN A 388 -13.43 -32.56 5.68
N GLU A 389 -12.21 -32.04 5.74
CA GLU A 389 -11.90 -30.81 6.46
C GLU A 389 -11.88 -29.58 5.54
N ARG A 390 -11.43 -29.73 4.30
CA ARG A 390 -11.31 -28.63 3.33
C ARG A 390 -11.40 -29.13 1.87
N PRO A 391 -11.75 -28.27 0.90
CA PRO A 391 -12.01 -28.70 -0.47
C PRO A 391 -10.78 -29.17 -1.26
N CYS A 392 -9.55 -28.91 -0.78
CA CYS A 392 -8.31 -29.36 -1.41
C CYS A 392 -8.15 -28.92 -2.87
N LYS A 393 -8.65 -27.73 -3.20
CA LYS A 393 -8.61 -27.12 -4.53
C LYS A 393 -7.48 -26.11 -4.67
N LYS A 394 -6.84 -25.72 -3.57
CA LYS A 394 -5.76 -24.73 -3.59
C LYS A 394 -4.68 -25.09 -2.58
N LEU A 395 -3.43 -24.99 -3.00
CA LEU A 395 -2.26 -25.08 -2.13
C LEU A 395 -1.57 -23.71 -2.02
N PHE A 396 -0.89 -23.49 -0.92
CA PHE A 396 -0.11 -22.28 -0.69
C PHE A 396 1.37 -22.63 -0.61
N ILE A 397 2.19 -21.85 -1.28
CA ILE A 397 3.63 -22.06 -1.40
C ILE A 397 4.34 -20.81 -0.90
N ASN A 398 5.34 -21.01 -0.05
CA ASN A 398 6.38 -20.04 0.19
C ASN A 398 7.48 -20.23 -0.85
N ALA A 399 7.86 -19.17 -1.55
CA ALA A 399 8.96 -19.15 -2.49
C ALA A 399 9.76 -17.85 -2.34
N GLU A 400 10.87 -17.71 -3.05
CA GLU A 400 11.56 -16.42 -3.21
C GLU A 400 11.50 -15.97 -4.67
N ASN A 401 11.59 -14.66 -4.89
CA ASN A 401 11.74 -14.06 -6.22
C ASN A 401 10.53 -14.33 -7.15
N ILE A 402 9.32 -14.35 -6.60
CA ILE A 402 8.08 -14.48 -7.37
C ILE A 402 7.83 -13.19 -8.15
N GLN A 403 7.43 -13.30 -9.42
CA GLN A 403 7.04 -12.16 -10.25
C GLN A 403 5.54 -12.22 -10.56
N ASN A 404 4.82 -11.11 -10.33
CA ASN A 404 3.39 -11.01 -10.64
C ASN A 404 3.15 -10.82 -12.17
N THR A 405 3.48 -11.83 -12.97
CA THR A 405 3.37 -11.80 -14.44
C THR A 405 2.09 -12.50 -14.92
N ALA A 406 1.65 -12.19 -16.15
CA ALA A 406 0.36 -12.66 -16.69
C ALA A 406 0.43 -14.14 -17.03
N THR A 407 1.66 -14.59 -17.25
CA THR A 407 2.08 -15.93 -17.57
C THR A 407 2.41 -16.75 -16.32
N MET A 408 2.25 -16.18 -15.12
CA MET A 408 2.48 -16.94 -13.89
C MET A 408 1.44 -18.06 -13.80
N ALA A 409 1.92 -19.29 -13.67
CA ALA A 409 1.10 -20.48 -13.62
C ALA A 409 1.79 -21.55 -12.76
N CYS A 410 1.01 -22.47 -12.22
CA CYS A 410 1.52 -23.60 -11.46
C CYS A 410 1.58 -24.83 -12.35
N LYS A 411 2.78 -25.33 -12.59
CA LYS A 411 2.99 -26.59 -13.30
C LYS A 411 2.95 -27.74 -12.30
N ILE A 412 1.91 -28.57 -12.37
CA ILE A 412 1.65 -29.64 -11.39
C ILE A 412 1.83 -30.99 -12.08
N HIS A 413 2.58 -31.88 -11.43
CA HIS A 413 2.73 -33.27 -11.82
C HIS A 413 2.04 -34.18 -10.80
N GLU A 414 1.24 -35.13 -11.29
CA GLU A 414 0.63 -36.16 -10.46
C GLU A 414 1.68 -37.22 -10.07
N ILE A 415 1.58 -37.72 -8.83
CA ILE A 415 2.33 -38.88 -8.37
C ILE A 415 1.38 -40.09 -8.46
N LEU A 416 1.77 -41.10 -9.24
CA LEU A 416 0.99 -42.31 -9.48
C LEU A 416 1.07 -43.28 -8.29
N ASP A 417 0.19 -44.28 -8.24
CA ASP A 417 0.11 -45.28 -7.15
C ASP A 417 1.42 -46.06 -6.94
N ASP A 418 2.23 -46.21 -7.98
CA ASP A 418 3.54 -46.87 -7.93
C ASP A 418 4.67 -45.94 -7.43
N GLY A 419 4.34 -44.69 -7.07
CA GLY A 419 5.25 -43.65 -6.63
C GLY A 419 5.99 -42.94 -7.76
N SER A 420 5.73 -43.28 -9.03
CA SER A 420 6.31 -42.59 -10.18
C SER A 420 5.60 -41.27 -10.46
N VAL A 421 6.32 -40.33 -11.10
CA VAL A 421 5.77 -39.01 -11.46
C VAL A 421 5.21 -39.07 -12.88
N SER A 422 3.97 -38.64 -13.06
CA SER A 422 3.31 -38.56 -14.36
C SER A 422 4.08 -37.66 -15.33
N GLU A 423 4.29 -38.14 -16.55
CA GLU A 423 4.93 -37.36 -17.63
C GLU A 423 4.09 -36.14 -18.04
N ARG A 424 2.76 -36.22 -17.84
CA ARG A 424 1.85 -35.11 -18.13
C ARG A 424 1.78 -34.18 -16.93
N ALA A 425 2.01 -32.90 -17.19
CA ALA A 425 1.77 -31.85 -16.22
C ALA A 425 0.51 -31.09 -16.57
N SER A 426 -0.25 -30.69 -15.55
CA SER A 426 -1.29 -29.68 -15.71
C SER A 426 -0.70 -28.29 -15.46
N MET A 427 -1.23 -27.29 -16.16
CA MET A 427 -0.87 -25.88 -16.00
C MET A 427 -2.05 -25.17 -15.38
N GLU A 428 -1.99 -24.94 -14.08
CA GLU A 428 -3.07 -24.35 -13.30
C GLU A 428 -2.84 -22.86 -13.03
N GLU A 429 -3.92 -22.17 -12.67
CA GLU A 429 -3.87 -20.77 -12.26
C GLU A 429 -2.99 -20.59 -11.01
N ALA A 430 -2.05 -19.65 -11.10
CA ALA A 430 -1.28 -19.17 -9.97
C ALA A 430 -1.85 -17.84 -9.47
N VAL A 431 -2.16 -17.76 -8.18
CA VAL A 431 -2.63 -16.58 -7.49
C VAL A 431 -1.46 -15.94 -6.76
N PHE A 432 -1.00 -14.78 -7.24
CA PHE A 432 0.03 -14.00 -6.55
C PHE A 432 -0.52 -13.56 -5.19
N LEU A 433 0.18 -13.85 -4.11
CA LEU A 433 -0.21 -13.35 -2.78
C LEU A 433 0.82 -12.32 -2.34
N THR A 434 2.08 -12.71 -2.31
CA THR A 434 3.21 -11.84 -2.03
C THR A 434 4.42 -12.23 -2.88
N LEU A 435 5.51 -11.44 -2.85
CA LEU A 435 6.80 -11.78 -3.48
C LEU A 435 7.39 -13.09 -2.97
N ASN A 436 6.96 -13.52 -1.78
CA ASN A 436 7.42 -14.75 -1.16
C ASN A 436 6.31 -15.80 -0.96
N LYS A 437 5.10 -15.55 -1.49
CA LYS A 437 3.94 -16.42 -1.30
C LYS A 437 3.08 -16.46 -2.56
N LEU A 438 2.74 -17.66 -3.01
CA LEU A 438 1.80 -17.89 -4.11
C LEU A 438 0.77 -18.94 -3.71
N GLY A 439 -0.44 -18.81 -4.23
CA GLY A 439 -1.43 -19.87 -4.21
C GLY A 439 -1.48 -20.57 -5.56
N CYS A 440 -1.49 -21.88 -5.58
CA CYS A 440 -1.74 -22.65 -6.81
C CYS A 440 -3.12 -23.28 -6.72
N VAL A 441 -3.94 -23.09 -7.76
CA VAL A 441 -5.13 -23.92 -7.95
C VAL A 441 -4.65 -25.33 -8.28
N LEU A 442 -5.32 -26.34 -7.71
CA LEU A 442 -5.08 -27.74 -7.96
C LEU A 442 -6.07 -28.24 -9.02
N PRO A 443 -5.66 -29.18 -9.91
CA PRO A 443 -6.58 -29.84 -10.82
C PRO A 443 -7.66 -30.59 -10.01
N ASP A 444 -8.86 -30.71 -10.60
CA ASP A 444 -9.94 -31.50 -9.99
C ASP A 444 -9.49 -32.96 -9.84
N ALA A 445 -9.42 -33.43 -8.60
CA ALA A 445 -9.05 -34.80 -8.27
C ALA A 445 -10.12 -35.83 -8.69
N GLY A 446 -11.28 -35.39 -9.22
CA GLY A 446 -12.32 -36.27 -9.74
C GLY A 446 -13.03 -37.08 -8.65
N ILE A 447 -12.89 -36.67 -7.39
CA ILE A 447 -13.47 -37.35 -6.24
C ILE A 447 -14.97 -37.05 -6.21
N LYS A 448 -15.79 -38.05 -6.57
CA LYS A 448 -17.23 -37.99 -6.38
C LYS A 448 -17.53 -38.01 -4.89
N THR A 449 -17.86 -36.85 -4.31
CA THR A 449 -18.52 -36.80 -3.00
C THR A 449 -19.88 -37.49 -3.17
N GLY A 450 -20.04 -38.65 -2.53
CA GLY A 450 -21.30 -39.42 -2.59
C GLY A 450 -22.48 -38.57 -2.11
N GLU A 451 -23.59 -38.68 -2.85
CA GLU A 451 -24.91 -38.18 -2.43
C GLU A 451 -25.40 -38.82 -1.13
#